data_AF-A0A1I0JKY1-F1
#
_entry.id   AF-A0A1I0JKY1-F1
#
_cell.length_a   1.000
_cell.length_b   1.000
_cell.length_c   1.000
_cell.angle_alpha   90.00
_cell.angle_beta   90.00
_cell.angle_gamma   90.00
#
_symmetry.space_group_name_H-M   'P 1'
#
loop_
_entity.id
_entity.type
_entity.pdbx_description
1 polymer ?
#
loop_
_entity_poly.entity_id
_entity_poly.type
_entity_poly.pdbx_seq_one_letter_code
_entity_poly.pdbx_strand_id
1 'polypeptide(L)'
;MDVDLVERKDGIQIRLTEFELDMHWREALSEYASLHETHCTEFAQAVLKRAERDYLLDQPGPTKQEFITYLEEGLVERDFREMF
;
A
#
# COMPACT_ATOMS: atom_id res chain seq x y z
N MET A 1 11.19 -28.29 -16.80
CA MET A 1 10.61 -27.57 -15.65
C MET A 1 11.60 -26.48 -15.34
N ASP A 2 11.23 -25.21 -15.53
CA ASP A 2 12.07 -24.11 -15.09
C ASP A 2 12.15 -24.18 -13.56
N VAL A 3 13.37 -24.33 -13.04
CA VAL A 3 13.65 -24.45 -11.60
C VAL A 3 13.37 -23.11 -10.88
N ASP A 4 13.13 -22.06 -11.67
CA ASP A 4 13.01 -20.68 -11.22
C ASP A 4 11.56 -20.22 -11.03
N LEU A 5 10.56 -21.08 -11.21
CA LEU A 5 9.15 -20.69 -11.09
C LEU A 5 8.47 -21.42 -9.94
N VAL A 6 7.98 -20.66 -8.96
CA VAL A 6 7.20 -21.17 -7.83
C VAL A 6 5.75 -20.79 -8.03
N GLU A 7 4.88 -21.80 -8.17
CA GLU A 7 3.44 -21.59 -8.18
C GLU A 7 2.90 -21.55 -6.73
N ARG A 8 2.07 -20.55 -6.45
CA ARG A 8 1.36 -20.37 -5.18
C ARG A 8 -0.13 -20.54 -5.42
N LYS A 9 -0.89 -20.50 -4.32
CA LYS A 9 -2.35 -20.57 -4.34
C LYS A 9 -2.92 -19.59 -5.38
N ASP A 10 -3.99 -20.02 -6.04
CA ASP A 10 -4.72 -19.25 -7.04
C ASP A 10 -3.93 -18.99 -8.34
N GLY A 11 -2.93 -19.85 -8.63
CA GLY A 11 -2.17 -19.81 -9.89
C GLY A 11 -1.16 -18.68 -9.96
N ILE A 12 -0.81 -18.07 -8.82
CA ILE A 12 0.18 -17.01 -8.76
C ILE A 12 1.56 -17.61 -9.01
N GLN A 13 2.22 -17.17 -10.07
CA GLN A 13 3.56 -17.63 -10.45
C GLN A 13 4.60 -16.61 -10.02
N ILE A 14 5.58 -17.05 -9.23
CA ILE A 14 6.70 -16.24 -8.75
C ILE A 14 7.95 -16.69 -9.50
N ARG A 15 8.62 -15.76 -10.17
CA ARG A 15 9.92 -16.01 -10.79
C ARG A 15 11.03 -15.70 -9.79
N LEU A 16 11.71 -16.73 -9.33
CA LEU A 16 12.79 -16.61 -8.35
C LEU A 16 13.96 -15.76 -8.86
N THR A 17 14.18 -15.71 -10.17
CA THR A 17 15.20 -14.86 -10.81
C THR A 17 14.95 -13.36 -10.66
N GLU A 18 13.75 -12.95 -10.25
CA GLU A 18 13.43 -11.55 -9.94
C GLU A 18 13.86 -11.16 -8.51
N PHE A 19 14.34 -12.10 -7.70
CA PHE A 19 14.69 -11.89 -6.30
C PHE A 19 16.13 -12.30 -6.02
N GLU A 20 16.83 -11.50 -5.21
CA GLU A 20 18.11 -11.88 -4.61
C GLU A 20 17.85 -12.75 -3.37
N LEU A 21 17.85 -14.06 -3.56
CA LEU A 21 17.46 -15.03 -2.51
C LEU A 21 18.49 -15.18 -1.39
N ASP A 22 19.69 -14.66 -1.59
CA ASP A 22 20.83 -14.65 -0.68
C ASP A 22 21.06 -13.28 -0.01
N MET A 23 20.16 -12.32 -0.23
CA MET A 23 20.19 -11.01 0.41
C MET A 23 20.20 -11.13 1.93
N HIS A 24 21.00 -10.29 2.60
CA HIS A 24 21.03 -10.28 4.06
C HIS A 24 19.65 -9.85 4.61
N TRP A 25 19.17 -10.54 5.65
CA TRP A 25 17.78 -10.38 6.13
C TRP A 25 17.38 -8.92 6.46
N ARG A 26 18.33 -8.08 6.91
CA ARG A 26 18.04 -6.65 7.16
C ARG A 26 17.77 -5.88 5.87
N GLU A 27 18.57 -6.15 4.85
CA GLU A 27 18.40 -5.55 3.52
C GLU A 27 17.09 -6.05 2.91
N ALA A 28 16.79 -7.35 3.04
CA ALA A 28 15.54 -7.91 2.57
C ALA A 28 14.30 -7.26 3.23
N LEU A 29 14.37 -6.95 4.53
CA LEU A 29 13.29 -6.23 5.22
C LEU A 29 13.15 -4.78 4.74
N SER A 30 14.27 -4.10 4.47
CA SER A 30 14.26 -2.75 3.91
C SER A 30 13.69 -2.72 2.51
N GLU A 31 14.15 -3.60 1.62
CA GLU A 31 13.63 -3.76 0.26
C GLU A 31 12.13 -4.10 0.26
N TYR A 32 11.72 -5.05 1.10
CA TYR A 32 10.31 -5.37 1.29
C TYR A 32 9.50 -4.14 1.71
N ALA A 33 9.97 -3.35 2.68
CA ALA A 33 9.25 -2.17 3.15
C ALA A 33 9.08 -1.14 2.03
N SER A 34 10.12 -0.89 1.24
CA SER A 34 10.08 0.04 0.11
C SER A 34 9.17 -0.43 -1.04
N LEU A 35 9.24 -1.71 -1.40
CA LEU A 35 8.35 -2.30 -2.40
C LEU A 35 6.89 -2.30 -1.93
N HIS A 36 6.66 -2.63 -0.66
CA HIS A 36 5.33 -2.62 -0.07
C HIS A 36 4.72 -1.21 -0.05
N GLU A 37 5.49 -0.18 0.32
CA GLU A 37 5.06 1.22 0.27
C GLU A 37 4.66 1.63 -1.15
N THR A 38 5.48 1.27 -2.15
CA THR A 38 5.23 1.57 -3.56
C THR A 38 3.94 0.89 -4.04
N HIS A 39 3.82 -0.43 -3.84
CA HIS A 39 2.65 -1.18 -4.28
C HIS A 39 1.36 -0.71 -3.59
N CYS A 40 1.41 -0.39 -2.29
CA CYS A 40 0.25 0.16 -1.58
C CYS A 40 -0.16 1.53 -2.13
N THR A 41 0.81 2.38 -2.46
CA THR A 41 0.57 3.71 -3.05
C THR A 41 -0.06 3.58 -4.43
N GLU A 42 0.51 2.76 -5.31
CA GLU A 42 0.00 2.52 -6.66
C GLU A 42 -1.41 1.90 -6.63
N PHE A 43 -1.65 0.95 -5.70
CA PHE A 43 -2.96 0.37 -5.50
C PHE A 43 -3.99 1.43 -5.08
N ALA A 44 -3.67 2.27 -4.09
CA ALA A 44 -4.55 3.34 -3.65
C ALA A 44 -4.86 4.33 -4.78
N GLN A 45 -3.84 4.73 -5.56
CA GLN A 45 -4.00 5.56 -6.74
C GLN A 45 -4.93 4.94 -7.79
N ALA A 46 -4.76 3.64 -8.07
CA ALA A 46 -5.61 2.92 -9.00
C ALA A 46 -7.07 2.84 -8.53
N VAL A 47 -7.29 2.64 -7.22
CA VAL A 47 -8.63 2.66 -6.60
C VAL A 47 -9.27 4.04 -6.75
N LEU A 48 -8.56 5.11 -6.43
CA LEU A 48 -9.06 6.49 -6.54
C LEU A 48 -9.41 6.85 -7.99
N LYS A 49 -8.54 6.51 -8.93
CA LYS A 49 -8.79 6.71 -10.36
C LYS A 49 -10.03 5.94 -10.83
N ARG A 50 -10.18 4.69 -10.41
CA ARG A 50 -11.37 3.87 -10.73
C ARG A 50 -12.65 4.44 -10.13
N ALA A 51 -12.56 5.12 -8.99
CA ALA A 51 -13.68 5.77 -8.32
C ALA A 51 -13.96 7.20 -8.85
N GLU A 52 -13.22 7.68 -9.83
CA GLU A 52 -13.29 9.08 -10.32
C GLU A 52 -13.03 10.10 -9.20
N ARG A 53 -12.12 9.76 -8.28
CA ARG A 53 -11.69 10.57 -7.12
C ARG A 53 -10.18 10.83 -7.14
N ASP A 54 -9.56 10.82 -8.32
CA ASP A 54 -8.12 11.06 -8.49
C ASP A 54 -7.68 12.48 -8.10
N TYR A 55 -8.61 13.44 -8.00
CA TYR A 55 -8.33 14.76 -7.40
C TYR A 55 -7.85 14.68 -5.95
N LEU A 56 -8.15 13.60 -5.22
CA LEU A 56 -7.67 13.38 -3.85
C LEU A 56 -6.16 13.12 -3.80
N LEU A 57 -5.52 12.79 -4.92
CA LEU A 57 -4.06 12.59 -4.99
C LEU A 57 -3.29 13.91 -4.85
N ASP A 58 -3.91 15.02 -5.23
CA ASP A 58 -3.32 16.36 -5.15
C ASP A 58 -3.67 17.08 -3.84
N GLN A 59 -4.52 16.49 -3.01
CA GLN A 59 -4.88 17.04 -1.72
C GLN A 59 -3.90 16.58 -0.63
N PRO A 60 -3.47 17.48 0.26
CA PRO A 60 -2.72 17.07 1.44
C PRO A 60 -3.60 16.17 2.30
N GLY A 61 -3.07 15.01 2.69
CA GLY A 61 -3.72 14.19 3.72
C GLY A 61 -3.76 14.91 5.07
N PRO A 62 -4.62 14.46 5.99
CA PRO A 62 -4.72 15.06 7.32
C PRO A 62 -3.39 14.94 8.07
N THR A 63 -3.04 16.00 8.77
CA THR A 63 -1.94 15.97 9.73
C THR A 63 -2.26 14.99 10.86
N LYS A 64 -1.21 14.54 11.55
CA LYS A 64 -1.37 13.70 12.74
C LYS A 64 -2.31 14.34 13.77
N GLN A 65 -2.25 15.66 13.95
CA GLN A 65 -3.11 16.35 14.91
C GLN A 65 -4.56 16.37 14.47
N GLU A 66 -4.84 16.66 13.19
CA GLU A 66 -6.20 16.60 12.63
C GLU A 66 -6.79 15.19 12.70
N PHE A 67 -5.97 14.16 12.48
CA PHE A 67 -6.40 12.77 12.62
C PHE A 67 -6.69 12.40 14.08
N ILE A 68 -5.85 12.83 15.03
CA ILE A 68 -6.11 12.64 16.46
C ILE A 68 -7.41 13.32 16.87
N THR A 69 -7.59 14.59 16.48
CA THR A 69 -8.81 15.35 16.77
C THR A 69 -10.03 14.67 16.15
N TYR A 70 -9.95 14.16 14.91
CA TYR A 70 -11.02 13.38 14.30
C TYR A 70 -11.37 12.13 15.12
N LEU A 71 -10.39 11.39 15.65
CA LEU A 71 -10.66 10.21 16.48
C LEU A 71 -11.26 10.55 17.84
N GLU A 72 -10.81 11.65 18.45
CA GLU A 72 -11.31 12.13 19.74
C GLU A 72 -12.73 12.70 19.63
N GLU A 73 -13.03 13.44 18.57
CA GLU A 73 -14.35 14.02 18.29
C GLU A 73 -15.32 13.03 17.61
N GLY A 74 -14.79 12.02 16.92
CA GLY A 74 -15.50 11.03 16.11
C GLY A 74 -16.13 9.85 16.89
N LEU A 75 -16.14 9.90 18.23
CA LEU A 75 -17.02 9.04 19.04
C LEU A 75 -18.51 9.40 18.89
N VAL A 76 -18.83 10.46 18.13
CA VAL A 76 -20.18 10.83 17.69
C VAL A 76 -20.22 10.74 16.16
N GLU A 77 -21.13 9.92 15.62
CA GLU A 77 -21.37 9.60 14.20
C GLU A 77 -21.03 10.75 13.21
N ARG A 78 -19.81 10.79 12.70
CA ARG A 78 -19.44 11.64 11.54
C ARG A 78 -18.91 10.80 10.39
N ASP A 79 -19.17 11.29 9.18
CA ASP A 79 -18.69 10.69 7.94
C ASP A 79 -17.22 11.05 7.72
N PHE A 80 -16.34 10.03 7.71
CA PHE A 80 -14.89 10.18 7.49
C PHE A 80 -14.54 10.96 6.21
N ARG A 81 -15.44 10.96 5.21
CA ARG A 81 -15.26 11.69 3.95
C ARG A 81 -15.25 13.21 4.12
N GLU A 82 -15.71 13.75 5.25
CA GLU A 82 -15.65 15.20 5.52
C GLU A 82 -14.23 15.72 5.78
N MET A 83 -13.24 14.84 5.94
CA MET A 83 -11.84 15.22 6.13
C MET A 83 -11.08 15.56 4.83
N PHE A 84 -11.68 15.38 3.65
CA PHE A 84 -11.03 15.48 2.33
C PHE A 84 -11.88 16.26 1.31
#